data_AF-A0A0X3TCA9-F1
#
_entry.id   AF-A0A0X3TCA9-F1
#
_cell.length_a   1.000
_cell.length_b   1.000
_cell.length_c   1.000
_cell.angle_alpha   90.00
_cell.angle_beta   90.00
_cell.angle_gamma   90.00
#
_symmetry.space_group_name_H-M   'P 1'
#
loop_
_entity.id
_entity.type
_entity.pdbx_description
1 polymer ?
#
loop_
_entity_poly.entity_id
_entity_poly.type
_entity_poly.pdbx_seq_one_letter_code
_entity_poly.pdbx_strand_id
1 'polypeptide(L)'
;MEERTMDDYLQRLKERLVDQYQHVKQHRSQDPLQESAIKGYMEAGLVTGIANADMLKAVMNQAYKKVFGTTYEERNKSASKTNDAYENMQKWIQRRVH
;
A
#
# COMPACT_ATOMS: atom_id res chain seq x y z
N MET A 1 -21.25 -0.51 -15.87
CA MET A 1 -21.20 -1.67 -14.94
C MET A 1 -19.77 -1.89 -14.41
N GLU A 2 -18.92 -0.86 -14.43
CA GLU A 2 -17.46 -0.97 -14.20
C GLU A 2 -17.01 -0.51 -12.81
N GLU A 3 -17.80 0.30 -12.10
CA GLU A 3 -17.44 0.82 -10.77
C GLU A 3 -17.27 -0.27 -9.70
N ARG A 4 -18.09 -1.33 -9.75
CA ARG A 4 -17.98 -2.46 -8.79
C ARG A 4 -16.61 -3.14 -8.85
N THR A 5 -16.03 -3.27 -10.03
CA THR A 5 -14.74 -3.96 -10.23
C THR A 5 -13.58 -3.17 -9.63
N MET A 6 -13.63 -1.84 -9.73
CA MET A 6 -12.60 -0.96 -9.15
C MET A 6 -12.70 -0.90 -7.64
N ASP A 7 -13.89 -0.68 -7.08
CA ASP A 7 -14.08 -0.66 -5.63
C ASP A 7 -13.72 -2.00 -4.98
N ASP A 8 -14.13 -3.12 -5.58
CA ASP A 8 -13.75 -4.46 -5.12
C ASP A 8 -12.22 -4.68 -5.17
N TYR A 9 -11.56 -4.19 -6.22
CA TYR A 9 -10.11 -4.27 -6.36
C TYR A 9 -9.39 -3.46 -5.26
N LEU A 10 -9.78 -2.20 -5.07
CA LEU A 10 -9.17 -1.31 -4.07
C LEU A 10 -9.45 -1.80 -2.64
N GLN A 11 -10.63 -2.36 -2.39
CA GLN A 11 -10.96 -2.99 -1.11
C GLN A 11 -10.07 -4.20 -0.83
N ARG A 12 -9.91 -5.12 -1.79
CA ARG A 12 -9.01 -6.29 -1.64
C ARG A 12 -7.56 -5.88 -1.46
N LEU A 13 -7.09 -4.85 -2.18
CA LEU A 13 -5.76 -4.28 -1.98
C LEU A 13 -5.60 -3.75 -0.55
N LYS A 14 -6.61 -3.02 -0.05
CA LYS A 14 -6.60 -2.48 1.32
C LYS A 14 -6.51 -3.58 2.36
N GLU A 15 -7.27 -4.66 2.22
CA GLU A 15 -7.24 -5.79 3.15
C GLU A 15 -5.85 -6.44 3.22
N ARG A 16 -5.23 -6.69 2.05
CA ARG A 16 -3.87 -7.23 1.97
C ARG A 16 -2.82 -6.30 2.59
N LEU A 17 -2.95 -5.00 2.35
CA LEU A 17 -2.05 -4.00 2.94
C LEU A 17 -2.20 -3.92 4.46
N VAL A 18 -3.43 -4.02 4.97
CA VAL A 18 -3.70 -4.03 6.42
C VAL A 18 -3.05 -5.25 7.06
N ASP A 19 -3.21 -6.44 6.48
CA ASP A 19 -2.61 -7.67 6.98
C ASP A 19 -1.08 -7.58 7.02
N GLN A 20 -0.47 -7.13 5.93
CA GLN A 20 0.98 -6.89 5.86
C GLN A 20 1.45 -5.86 6.89
N TYR A 21 0.74 -4.75 7.06
CA TYR A 21 1.11 -3.73 8.04
C TYR A 21 0.91 -4.22 9.48
N GLN A 22 -0.09 -5.06 9.74
CA GLN A 22 -0.26 -5.71 11.04
C GLN A 22 0.90 -6.67 11.32
N HIS A 23 1.31 -7.46 10.34
CA HIS A 23 2.49 -8.31 10.44
C HIS A 23 3.76 -7.49 10.74
N VAL A 24 3.99 -6.40 10.01
CA VAL A 24 5.12 -5.49 10.26
C VAL A 24 5.05 -4.87 11.66
N LYS A 25 3.85 -4.50 12.12
CA LYS A 25 3.64 -3.95 13.48
C LYS A 25 3.99 -4.96 14.57
N GLN A 26 3.69 -6.24 14.37
CA GLN A 26 3.93 -7.31 15.34
C GLN A 26 5.37 -7.83 15.30
N HIS A 27 5.91 -8.06 14.10
CA HIS A 27 7.20 -8.75 13.92
C HIS A 27 8.38 -7.80 13.64
N ARG A 28 8.14 -6.48 13.49
CA ARG A 28 9.13 -5.44 13.11
C ARG A 28 9.91 -5.72 11.83
N SER A 29 9.58 -6.78 11.11
CA SER A 29 10.21 -7.19 9.87
C SER A 29 9.13 -7.48 8.85
N GLN A 30 9.48 -7.18 7.61
CA GLN A 30 8.58 -7.29 6.49
C GLN A 30 8.82 -8.61 5.77
N ASP A 31 7.76 -9.34 5.49
CA ASP A 31 7.84 -10.54 4.66
C ASP A 31 8.09 -10.11 3.19
N PRO A 32 9.25 -10.48 2.58
CA PRO A 32 9.59 -10.10 1.20
C PRO A 32 8.65 -10.72 0.17
N LEU A 33 8.09 -11.90 0.45
CA LEU A 33 7.17 -12.59 -0.44
C LEU A 33 5.82 -11.87 -0.47
N GLN A 34 5.31 -11.47 0.69
CA GLN A 34 4.09 -10.67 0.78
C GLN A 34 4.25 -9.29 0.16
N GLU A 35 5.41 -8.64 0.36
CA GLU A 35 5.70 -7.37 -0.31
C GLU A 35 5.66 -7.51 -1.84
N SER A 36 6.29 -8.55 -2.37
CA SER A 36 6.33 -8.82 -3.80
C SER A 36 4.95 -9.13 -4.37
N ALA A 37 4.14 -9.90 -3.65
CA ALA A 37 2.77 -10.21 -4.04
C ALA A 37 1.87 -8.96 -4.09
N ILE A 38 1.99 -8.07 -3.09
CA ILE A 38 1.26 -6.80 -3.04
C ILE A 38 1.70 -5.88 -4.19
N LYS A 39 3.01 -5.78 -4.48
CA LYS A 39 3.52 -5.03 -5.64
C LYS A 39 2.99 -5.59 -6.96
N GLY A 40 3.00 -6.92 -7.14
CA GLY A 40 2.43 -7.55 -8.34
C GLY A 40 0.93 -7.26 -8.50
N TYR A 41 0.18 -7.26 -7.40
CA TYR A 41 -1.25 -6.91 -7.43
C TYR A 41 -1.48 -5.46 -7.82
N MET A 42 -0.70 -4.52 -7.27
CA MET A 42 -0.73 -3.10 -7.63
C MET A 42 -0.35 -2.87 -9.10
N GLU A 43 0.65 -3.59 -9.59
CA GLU A 43 1.08 -3.52 -10.99
C GLU A 43 -0.01 -3.97 -11.93
N ALA A 44 -0.70 -5.07 -11.62
CA ALA A 44 -1.84 -5.52 -12.40
C ALA A 44 -2.93 -4.45 -12.46
N GLY A 45 -3.20 -3.73 -11.36
CA GLY A 45 -4.16 -2.62 -11.33
C GLY A 45 -3.77 -1.46 -12.24
N LEU A 46 -2.48 -1.10 -12.27
CA LEU A 46 -1.93 -0.07 -13.16
C LEU A 46 -2.01 -0.48 -14.63
N VAL A 47 -1.55 -1.69 -14.96
CA VAL A 47 -1.48 -2.19 -16.35
C VAL A 47 -2.87 -2.39 -16.94
N THR A 48 -3.83 -2.83 -16.14
CA THR A 48 -5.23 -3.02 -16.59
C THR A 48 -6.03 -1.73 -16.63
N GLY A 49 -5.50 -0.63 -16.08
CA GLY A 49 -6.21 0.64 -15.95
C GLY A 49 -7.32 0.64 -14.89
N ILE A 50 -7.46 -0.43 -14.10
CA ILE A 50 -8.47 -0.55 -13.04
C ILE A 50 -8.16 0.44 -11.90
N ALA A 51 -6.89 0.73 -11.65
CA ALA A 51 -6.46 1.70 -10.64
C ALA A 51 -5.31 2.55 -11.16
N ASN A 52 -5.31 3.83 -10.80
CA ASN A 52 -4.19 4.73 -11.07
C ASN A 52 -3.28 4.87 -9.83
N ALA A 53 -2.12 5.50 -10.02
CA ALA A 53 -1.12 5.68 -8.98
C ALA A 53 -1.64 6.41 -7.73
N ASP A 54 -2.52 7.40 -7.91
CA ASP A 54 -3.06 8.19 -6.81
C ASP A 54 -4.08 7.39 -5.99
N MET A 55 -4.90 6.57 -6.64
CA MET A 55 -5.81 5.62 -5.98
C MET A 55 -5.02 4.60 -5.15
N LEU A 56 -3.94 4.04 -5.71
CA LEU A 56 -3.09 3.11 -4.98
C LEU A 56 -2.45 3.77 -3.75
N LYS A 57 -1.90 4.97 -3.90
CA LYS A 57 -1.35 5.76 -2.77
C LYS A 57 -2.40 6.05 -1.71
N ALA A 58 -3.62 6.42 -2.11
CA ALA A 58 -4.72 6.69 -1.20
C ALA A 58 -5.09 5.44 -0.38
N VAL A 59 -5.21 4.28 -1.04
CA VAL A 59 -5.50 3.01 -0.36
C VAL A 59 -4.37 2.62 0.60
N MET A 60 -3.11 2.79 0.20
CA MET A 60 -1.96 2.57 1.08
C MET A 60 -2.03 3.44 2.34
N ASN A 61 -2.31 4.74 2.19
CA ASN A 61 -2.47 5.66 3.31
C ASN A 61 -3.63 5.24 4.24
N GLN A 62 -4.76 4.81 3.68
CA GLN A 62 -5.89 4.32 4.47
C GLN A 62 -5.55 3.05 5.26
N ALA A 63 -4.91 2.07 4.60
CA ALA A 63 -4.49 0.83 5.25
C ALA A 63 -3.47 1.11 6.37
N TYR A 64 -2.51 2.00 6.11
CA TYR A 64 -1.51 2.41 7.07
C TYR A 64 -2.15 3.09 8.30
N LYS A 65 -3.03 4.07 8.07
CA LYS A 65 -3.76 4.76 9.15
C LYS A 65 -4.60 3.80 9.98
N LYS A 66 -5.22 2.79 9.36
CA LYS A 66 -6.01 1.77 10.07
C LYS A 66 -5.15 0.95 11.04
N VAL A 67 -3.89 0.66 10.70
CA VAL A 67 -3.01 -0.20 11.51
C VAL A 67 -2.20 0.59 12.54
N PHE A 68 -1.69 1.76 12.16
CA PHE A 68 -0.79 2.56 12.97
C PHE A 68 -1.46 3.75 13.67
N GLY A 69 -2.72 4.06 13.35
CA GLY A 69 -3.49 5.17 13.94
C GLY A 69 -3.15 6.55 13.38
N THR A 70 -2.05 6.68 12.65
CA THR A 70 -1.61 7.91 11.98
C THR A 70 -1.42 7.65 10.49
N THR A 71 -1.52 8.67 9.64
CA THR A 71 -1.04 8.55 8.27
C THR A 71 0.49 8.43 8.24
N TYR A 72 1.04 7.96 7.12
CA TYR A 72 2.49 7.94 6.94
C TYR A 72 3.07 9.35 6.94
N GLU A 73 2.40 10.32 6.30
CA GLU A 73 2.83 11.72 6.27
C GLU A 73 2.90 12.36 7.66
N GLU A 74 1.92 12.09 8.52
CA GLU A 74 1.92 12.54 9.92
C GLU A 74 3.05 11.90 10.73
N ARG A 75 3.34 10.60 10.50
CA ARG A 75 4.41 9.89 11.21
C ARG A 75 5.80 10.33 10.74
N ASN A 76 5.99 10.59 9.45
CA ASN A 76 7.29 10.96 8.89
C ASN A 76 7.72 12.38 9.31
N LYS A 77 6.76 13.27 9.60
CA LYS A 77 7.04 14.55 10.27
C LYS A 77 7.49 14.40 11.73
N SER A 78 7.19 13.25 12.36
CA SER A 78 7.26 13.07 13.81
C SER A 78 8.36 12.08 14.27
N ALA A 79 8.82 11.16 13.42
CA ALA A 79 9.76 10.12 13.82
C ALA A 79 10.73 9.72 12.69
N SER A 80 12.02 9.90 12.97
CA SER A 80 13.14 9.32 12.23
C SER A 80 13.15 7.79 12.39
N LYS A 81 13.17 7.07 11.26
CA LYS A 81 13.33 5.61 11.10
C LYS A 81 12.10 4.76 11.46
N THR A 82 11.87 3.69 10.70
CA THR A 82 10.92 2.57 10.95
C THR A 82 9.60 2.56 10.15
N ASN A 83 9.62 2.83 8.84
CA ASN A 83 8.69 2.13 7.94
C ASN A 83 9.21 2.00 6.50
N ASP A 84 10.23 1.15 6.32
CA ASP A 84 10.82 0.84 5.01
C ASP A 84 9.76 0.27 4.04
N ALA A 85 8.77 -0.47 4.55
CA ALA A 85 7.68 -1.08 3.77
C ALA A 85 6.88 -0.09 2.91
N TYR A 86 6.39 0.96 3.57
CA TYR A 86 5.55 1.97 2.92
C TYR A 86 6.37 2.80 1.95
N GLU A 87 7.58 3.20 2.36
CA GLU A 87 8.48 4.00 1.55
C GLU A 87 8.94 3.26 0.29
N ASN A 88 9.28 1.97 0.42
CA ASN A 88 9.66 1.11 -0.69
C ASN A 88 8.53 0.95 -1.71
N MET A 89 7.29 0.76 -1.24
CA MET A 89 6.12 0.68 -2.12
C MET A 89 5.83 2.02 -2.81
N GLN A 90 5.92 3.15 -2.11
CA GLN A 90 5.73 4.48 -2.71
C GLN A 90 6.78 4.79 -3.78
N LYS A 91 8.07 4.55 -3.49
CA LYS A 91 9.16 4.73 -4.46
C LYS A 91 8.95 3.84 -5.69
N TRP A 92 8.48 2.62 -5.50
CA TRP A 92 8.17 1.71 -6.60
C TRP A 92 7.01 2.22 -7.47
N ILE A 93 5.94 2.77 -6.89
CA ILE A 93 4.83 3.37 -7.66
C ILE A 93 5.37 4.54 -8.48
N GLN A 94 6.17 5.43 -7.87
CA GLN A 94 6.74 6.59 -8.56
C GLN A 94 7.62 6.21 -9.76
N ARG A 95 8.35 5.09 -9.70
CA ARG A 95 9.18 4.60 -10.81
C ARG A 95 8.39 4.02 -11.98
N ARG A 96 7.12 3.66 -11.80
CA ARG A 96 6.27 3.03 -12.83
C ARG A 96 5.34 3.98 -13.55
N VAL A 97 5.24 5.22 -13.07
CA VAL A 97 4.33 6.25 -13.59
C VAL A 97 5.09 7.29 -14.44
N HIS A 98 6.39 7.09 -14.64
CA HIS A 98 7.23 7.77 -15.63
C HIS A 98 7.60 6.77 -16.73
#